data_AF-A0A7Z8VH20-F1
#
_entry.id   AF-A0A7Z8VH20-F1
#
_cell.length_a   1.000
_cell.length_b   1.000
_cell.length_c   1.000
_cell.angle_alpha   90.00
_cell.angle_beta   90.00
_cell.angle_gamma   90.00
#
_symmetry.space_group_name_H-M   'P 1'
#
loop_
_entity.id
_entity.type
_entity.pdbx_description
1 polymer ?
#
loop_
_entity_poly.entity_id
_entity_poly.type
_entity_poly.pdbx_seq_one_letter_code
_entity_poly.pdbx_strand_id
1 'polypeptide(L)'
;MCWSGEASAVLAAVGLGTAAYVALKNESKELWIPLTFFALMELLQAFTYVYIDECNSPTNQILTLFGYMHIAFQPFFINMVAMYFIPESVKLKIRTTVYTLCAVAALAMIVKMMPFAWAGLCVIGTEAVCGTQICSTSGAWHIAWQIPLNDIMSPPVSWLPGFEGGLHGFVYLWIGFYLPFLYGSYRFVLFHCMVGPWISDALTDDPNEFAAVWCLFSIALCVSVIKSPIRKYLHVTKWPFYHRTVSDSL
;
A
#
# COMPACT_ATOMS: atom_id res chain seq x y z
N MET A 1 4.08 19.81 11.87
CA MET A 1 3.11 18.80 11.40
C MET A 1 1.81 18.90 12.18
N CYS A 2 0.69 18.51 11.57
CA CYS A 2 -0.63 18.50 12.22
C CYS A 2 -1.03 17.11 12.74
N TRP A 3 -0.50 16.04 12.15
CA TRP A 3 -0.64 14.66 12.63
C TRP A 3 0.39 14.34 13.71
N SER A 4 0.02 13.48 14.67
CA SER A 4 0.85 13.15 15.82
C SER A 4 0.99 11.64 16.05
N GLY A 5 1.94 11.27 16.91
CA GLY A 5 2.11 9.89 17.35
C GLY A 5 0.87 9.35 18.06
N GLU A 6 0.19 10.17 18.85
CA GLU A 6 -1.07 9.83 19.53
C GLU A 6 -2.19 9.57 18.54
N ALA A 7 -2.31 10.38 17.47
CA ALA A 7 -3.30 10.15 16.42
C ALA A 7 -3.08 8.80 15.73
N SER A 8 -1.81 8.48 15.40
CA SER A 8 -1.43 7.19 14.82
C SER A 8 -1.71 6.04 15.80
N ALA A 9 -1.42 6.21 17.09
CA ALA A 9 -1.71 5.21 18.12
C ALA A 9 -3.22 4.93 18.27
N VAL A 10 -4.06 5.97 18.21
CA VAL A 10 -5.53 5.82 18.24
C VAL A 10 -6.00 5.03 17.02
N LEU A 11 -5.52 5.36 15.82
CA LEU A 11 -5.91 4.62 14.62
C LEU A 11 -5.41 3.18 14.62
N ALA A 12 -4.19 2.93 15.10
CA ALA A 12 -3.67 1.59 15.30
C ALA A 12 -4.58 0.80 16.24
N ALA A 13 -4.95 1.38 17.39
CA ALA A 13 -5.83 0.73 18.37
C ALA A 13 -7.22 0.44 17.80
N VAL A 14 -7.84 1.39 17.09
CA VAL A 14 -9.14 1.22 16.45
C VAL A 14 -9.07 0.18 15.32
N GLY A 15 -8.04 0.24 14.48
CA GLY A 15 -7.82 -0.67 13.36
C GLY A 15 -7.60 -2.11 13.83
N LEU A 16 -6.67 -2.32 14.75
CA LEU A 16 -6.36 -3.63 15.33
C LEU A 16 -7.54 -4.17 16.15
N GLY A 17 -8.20 -3.32 16.95
CA GLY A 17 -9.39 -3.69 17.71
C GLY A 17 -10.54 -4.10 16.79
N THR A 18 -10.75 -3.37 15.69
CA THR A 18 -11.75 -3.71 14.67
C THR A 18 -11.40 -5.02 13.99
N ALA A 19 -10.14 -5.22 13.60
CA ALA A 19 -9.67 -6.47 12.97
C ALA A 19 -9.89 -7.67 13.90
N ALA A 20 -9.51 -7.55 15.18
CA ALA A 20 -9.75 -8.59 16.18
C ALA A 20 -11.25 -8.88 16.37
N TYR A 21 -12.07 -7.84 16.50
CA TYR A 21 -13.52 -8.00 16.62
C TYR A 21 -14.13 -8.76 15.45
N VAL A 22 -13.76 -8.41 14.21
CA VAL A 22 -14.34 -9.07 13.02
C VAL A 22 -13.78 -10.49 12.81
N ALA A 23 -12.52 -10.73 13.18
CA ALA A 23 -11.95 -12.08 13.20
C ALA A 23 -12.71 -13.00 14.17
N LEU A 24 -13.05 -12.50 15.37
CA LEU A 24 -13.87 -13.23 16.34
C LEU A 24 -15.31 -13.48 15.86
N LYS A 25 -15.81 -12.68 14.91
CA LYS A 25 -17.11 -12.86 14.26
C LYS A 25 -17.07 -13.75 13.02
N ASN A 26 -15.93 -14.41 12.73
CA ASN A 26 -15.72 -15.25 11.56
C ASN A 26 -15.91 -14.50 10.22
N GLU A 27 -15.57 -13.21 10.17
CA GLU A 27 -15.45 -12.51 8.88
C GLU A 27 -14.30 -13.08 8.03
N SER A 28 -14.40 -12.84 6.72
CA SER A 28 -13.41 -13.32 5.75
C SER A 28 -11.99 -12.83 6.09
N LYS A 29 -11.04 -13.77 6.00
CA LYS A 29 -9.61 -13.51 6.24
C LYS A 29 -9.06 -12.46 5.27
N GLU A 30 -9.62 -12.42 4.07
CA GLU A 30 -9.28 -11.46 3.04
C GLU A 30 -9.66 -10.01 3.37
N LEU A 31 -10.40 -9.79 4.46
CA LEU A 31 -10.77 -8.46 4.95
C LEU A 31 -10.03 -8.08 6.23
N TRP A 32 -10.00 -8.97 7.23
CA TRP A 32 -9.39 -8.62 8.52
C TRP A 32 -7.87 -8.72 8.51
N ILE A 33 -7.25 -9.60 7.71
CA ILE A 33 -5.78 -9.67 7.60
C ILE A 33 -5.22 -8.37 6.99
N PRO A 34 -5.75 -7.84 5.87
CA PRO A 34 -5.31 -6.55 5.35
C PRO A 34 -5.54 -5.39 6.32
N LEU A 35 -6.68 -5.37 7.03
CA LEU A 35 -6.93 -4.35 8.05
C LEU A 35 -5.87 -4.39 9.17
N THR A 36 -5.52 -5.59 9.66
CA THR A 36 -4.43 -5.75 10.63
C THR A 36 -3.12 -5.24 10.06
N PHE A 37 -2.78 -5.61 8.82
CA PHE A 37 -1.55 -5.17 8.18
C PHE A 37 -1.45 -3.65 8.10
N PHE A 38 -2.49 -2.95 7.61
CA PHE A 38 -2.49 -1.49 7.55
C PHE A 38 -2.48 -0.83 8.93
N ALA A 39 -3.21 -1.37 9.91
CA ALA A 39 -3.18 -0.85 11.28
C ALA A 39 -1.81 -1.02 11.96
N LEU A 40 -1.03 -2.03 11.60
CA LEU A 40 0.35 -2.17 12.07
C LEU A 40 1.28 -1.07 11.53
N MET A 41 0.98 -0.47 10.38
CA MET A 41 1.73 0.69 9.90
C MET A 41 1.52 1.90 10.82
N GLU A 42 0.28 2.21 11.19
CA GLU A 42 -0.01 3.30 12.13
C GLU A 42 0.61 3.04 13.51
N LEU A 43 0.66 1.77 13.94
CA LEU A 43 1.35 1.41 15.18
C LEU A 43 2.85 1.69 15.06
N LEU A 44 3.47 1.27 13.96
CA LEU A 44 4.88 1.54 13.68
C LEU A 44 5.16 3.04 13.63
N GLN A 45 4.30 3.81 12.95
CA GLN A 45 4.39 5.26 12.85
C GLN A 45 4.24 5.92 14.22
N ALA A 46 3.33 5.46 15.08
CA ALA A 46 3.17 5.97 16.44
C ALA A 46 4.49 5.89 17.25
N PHE A 47 5.25 4.80 17.11
CA PHE A 47 6.59 4.69 17.69
C PHE A 47 7.62 5.55 16.95
N THR A 48 7.50 5.65 15.64
CA THR A 48 8.41 6.45 14.80
C THR A 48 8.34 7.94 15.13
N TYR A 49 7.15 8.44 15.49
CA TYR A 49 6.95 9.83 15.92
C TYR A 49 7.78 10.21 17.17
N VAL A 50 8.14 9.25 18.02
CA VAL A 50 9.01 9.51 19.19
C VAL A 50 10.43 9.87 18.77
N TYR A 51 10.89 9.34 17.64
CA TYR A 51 12.25 9.52 17.12
C TYR A 51 12.25 10.33 15.82
N ILE A 52 11.17 11.07 15.53
CA ILE A 52 11.02 11.79 14.27
C ILE A 52 12.14 12.82 14.10
N ASP A 53 12.62 13.01 12.88
CA ASP A 53 13.72 13.93 12.52
C ASP A 53 15.09 13.61 13.15
N GLU A 54 15.19 12.60 14.02
CA GLU A 54 16.45 12.11 14.58
C GLU A 54 17.18 11.19 13.57
N CYS A 55 17.57 11.70 12.41
CA CYS A 55 18.13 10.88 11.32
C CYS A 55 19.45 10.16 11.65
N ASN A 56 20.18 10.64 12.67
CA ASN A 56 21.39 9.98 13.18
C ASN A 56 21.09 8.85 14.19
N SER A 57 19.82 8.71 14.61
CA SER A 57 19.39 7.68 15.56
C SER A 57 19.22 6.34 14.85
N PRO A 58 19.88 5.26 15.31
CA PRO A 58 19.66 3.92 14.78
C PRO A 58 18.20 3.47 14.90
N THR A 59 17.50 3.95 15.93
CA THR A 59 16.09 3.64 16.14
C THR A 59 15.22 4.23 15.02
N ASN A 60 15.42 5.50 14.67
CA ASN A 60 14.71 6.12 13.54
C ASN A 60 15.00 5.35 12.23
N GLN A 61 16.26 5.00 11.98
CA GLN A 61 16.66 4.29 10.78
C GLN A 61 15.99 2.91 10.67
N ILE A 62 15.97 2.13 11.76
CA ILE A 62 15.33 0.80 11.79
C ILE A 62 13.82 0.92 11.59
N LEU A 63 13.16 1.90 12.24
CA LEU A 63 11.73 2.13 12.08
C LEU A 63 11.38 2.55 10.64
N THR A 64 12.20 3.40 10.03
CA THR A 64 12.10 3.79 8.62
C THR A 64 12.21 2.59 7.69
N LEU A 65 13.17 1.69 7.94
CA LEU A 65 13.33 0.47 7.18
C LEU A 65 12.12 -0.46 7.31
N PHE A 66 11.54 -0.60 8.51
CA PHE A 66 10.31 -1.37 8.67
C PHE A 66 9.13 -0.73 7.94
N GLY A 67 9.03 0.60 7.92
CA GLY A 67 8.04 1.32 7.12
C GLY A 67 8.20 1.00 5.64
N TYR A 68 9.42 1.06 5.13
CA TYR A 68 9.71 0.71 3.74
C TYR A 68 9.39 -0.74 3.40
N MET A 69 9.75 -1.69 4.27
CA MET A 69 9.42 -3.10 4.07
C MET A 69 7.90 -3.32 4.04
N HIS A 70 7.16 -2.61 4.90
CA HIS A 70 5.70 -2.65 4.89
C HIS A 70 5.14 -2.16 3.55
N ILE A 71 5.62 -1.02 3.04
CA ILE A 71 5.28 -0.52 1.71
C ILE A 71 5.63 -1.57 0.63
N ALA A 72 6.81 -2.21 0.69
CA ALA A 72 7.18 -3.21 -0.30
C ALA A 72 6.22 -4.43 -0.34
N PHE A 73 5.63 -4.82 0.79
CA PHE A 73 4.70 -5.94 0.88
C PHE A 73 3.22 -5.57 0.71
N GLN A 74 2.86 -4.29 0.72
CA GLN A 74 1.49 -3.82 0.54
C GLN A 74 0.74 -4.40 -0.68
N PRO A 75 1.37 -4.65 -1.84
CA PRO A 75 0.67 -5.24 -2.99
C PRO A 75 0.01 -6.61 -2.71
N PHE A 76 0.55 -7.40 -1.76
CA PHE A 76 -0.07 -8.65 -1.32
C PHE A 76 -1.45 -8.41 -0.70
N PHE A 77 -1.54 -7.42 0.19
CA PHE A 77 -2.75 -7.13 0.95
C PHE A 77 -3.79 -6.39 0.10
N ILE A 78 -3.34 -5.52 -0.81
CA ILE A 78 -4.21 -4.92 -1.84
C ILE A 78 -4.88 -6.03 -2.67
N ASN A 79 -4.08 -6.98 -3.18
CA ASN A 79 -4.62 -8.08 -3.99
C ASN A 79 -5.47 -9.06 -3.18
N MET A 80 -5.19 -9.23 -1.88
CA MET A 80 -6.02 -10.01 -0.99
C MET A 80 -7.45 -9.43 -0.89
N VAL A 81 -7.57 -8.12 -0.67
CA VAL A 81 -8.89 -7.44 -0.66
C VAL A 81 -9.52 -7.42 -2.06
N ALA A 82 -8.75 -7.15 -3.11
CA ALA A 82 -9.28 -7.11 -4.46
C ALA A 82 -9.83 -8.47 -4.93
N MET A 83 -9.17 -9.58 -4.60
CA MET A 83 -9.66 -10.93 -4.88
C MET A 83 -10.86 -11.33 -4.02
N TYR A 84 -11.14 -10.66 -2.90
CA TYR A 84 -12.37 -10.87 -2.15
C TYR A 84 -13.62 -10.48 -2.97
N PHE A 85 -13.49 -9.52 -3.90
CA PHE A 85 -14.61 -8.99 -4.67
C PHE A 85 -14.90 -9.71 -6.00
N ILE A 86 -14.19 -10.80 -6.30
CA ILE A 86 -14.39 -11.61 -7.51
C ILE A 86 -14.92 -13.00 -7.15
N PRO A 87 -15.45 -13.79 -8.11
CA PRO A 87 -15.96 -15.12 -7.85
C PRO A 87 -14.86 -16.06 -7.31
N GLU A 88 -15.23 -16.92 -6.35
CA GLU A 88 -14.30 -17.85 -5.69
C GLU A 88 -13.59 -18.76 -6.70
N SER A 89 -14.30 -19.24 -7.72
CA SER A 89 -13.73 -20.11 -8.76
C SER A 89 -12.62 -19.43 -9.57
N VAL A 90 -12.70 -18.11 -9.75
CA VAL A 90 -11.68 -17.31 -10.42
C VAL A 90 -10.51 -17.06 -9.47
N LYS A 91 -10.79 -16.62 -8.24
CA LYS A 91 -9.79 -16.39 -7.19
C LYS A 91 -8.88 -17.60 -7.01
N LEU A 92 -9.44 -18.79 -6.85
CA LEU A 92 -8.67 -20.02 -6.62
C LEU A 92 -7.72 -20.35 -7.79
N LYS A 93 -8.09 -20.01 -9.02
CA LYS A 93 -7.24 -20.22 -10.21
C LYS A 93 -6.09 -19.23 -10.30
N ILE A 94 -6.33 -17.96 -9.96
CA ILE A 94 -5.35 -16.88 -10.19
C ILE A 94 -4.46 -16.61 -8.97
N ARG A 95 -4.87 -17.00 -7.75
CA ARG A 95 -4.22 -16.59 -6.49
C ARG A 95 -2.71 -16.82 -6.48
N THR A 96 -2.24 -17.95 -6.99
CA THR A 96 -0.82 -18.30 -6.98
C THR A 96 -0.05 -17.34 -7.87
N THR A 97 -0.52 -17.14 -9.10
CA THR A 97 0.08 -16.20 -10.05
C THR A 97 0.08 -14.78 -9.51
N VAL A 98 -1.05 -14.32 -8.95
CA VAL A 98 -1.16 -12.97 -8.36
C VAL A 98 -0.16 -12.78 -7.23
N TYR A 99 -0.08 -13.71 -6.27
CA TYR A 99 0.88 -13.58 -5.18
C TYR A 99 2.34 -13.76 -5.60
N THR A 100 2.63 -14.55 -6.64
CA THR A 100 3.96 -14.61 -7.25
C THR A 100 4.35 -13.26 -7.85
N LEU A 101 3.44 -12.59 -8.55
CA LEU A 101 3.68 -11.24 -9.07
C LEU A 101 3.87 -10.21 -7.95
N CYS A 102 3.10 -10.31 -6.85
CA CYS A 102 3.33 -9.49 -5.65
C CYS A 102 4.71 -9.75 -5.03
N ALA A 103 5.21 -10.99 -5.04
CA ALA A 103 6.54 -11.32 -4.54
C ALA A 103 7.65 -10.71 -5.41
N VAL A 104 7.50 -10.78 -6.73
CA VAL A 104 8.42 -10.14 -7.69
C VAL A 104 8.42 -8.62 -7.50
N ALA A 105 7.24 -8.03 -7.31
CA ALA A 105 7.08 -6.61 -6.99
C ALA A 105 7.80 -6.20 -5.71
N ALA A 106 7.56 -6.91 -4.61
CA ALA A 106 8.22 -6.66 -3.33
C ALA A 106 9.74 -6.80 -3.47
N LEU A 107 10.22 -7.83 -4.18
CA LEU A 107 11.64 -8.01 -4.44
C LEU A 107 12.22 -6.85 -5.25
N ALA A 108 11.54 -6.36 -6.29
CA ALA A 108 11.99 -5.22 -7.07
C ALA A 108 12.13 -3.95 -6.20
N MET A 109 11.18 -3.71 -5.29
CA MET A 109 11.27 -2.61 -4.32
C MET A 109 12.40 -2.81 -3.31
N ILE A 110 12.62 -4.02 -2.81
CA ILE A 110 13.74 -4.30 -1.90
C ILE A 110 15.08 -4.09 -2.63
N VAL A 111 15.19 -4.53 -3.89
CA VAL A 111 16.37 -4.33 -4.73
C VAL A 111 16.68 -2.83 -4.91
N LYS A 112 15.67 -1.96 -4.96
CA LYS A 112 15.88 -0.49 -4.96
C LYS A 112 16.62 0.04 -3.74
N MET A 113 16.50 -0.60 -2.59
CA MET A 113 17.20 -0.18 -1.37
C MET A 113 18.67 -0.65 -1.34
N MET A 114 19.07 -1.53 -2.25
CA MET A 114 20.43 -2.08 -2.26
C MET A 114 21.44 -1.03 -2.77
N PRO A 115 22.55 -0.80 -2.05
CA PRO A 115 23.53 0.25 -2.37
C PRO A 115 24.49 -0.21 -3.48
N PHE A 116 23.99 -0.38 -4.69
CA PHE A 116 24.81 -0.76 -5.83
C PHE A 116 25.68 0.42 -6.29
N ALA A 117 27.00 0.29 -6.24
CA ALA A 117 27.92 1.36 -6.66
C ALA A 117 27.74 1.83 -8.13
N TRP A 118 27.17 0.97 -8.99
CA TRP A 118 26.90 1.28 -10.40
C TRP A 118 25.55 1.97 -10.63
N ALA A 119 24.62 1.84 -9.68
CA ALA A 119 23.32 2.49 -9.76
C ALA A 119 23.39 3.71 -8.84
N GLY A 120 23.34 4.91 -9.42
CA GLY A 120 23.41 6.16 -8.66
C GLY A 120 22.26 6.32 -7.68
N LEU A 121 22.14 7.51 -7.10
CA LEU A 121 21.02 7.84 -6.22
C LEU A 121 19.75 8.11 -7.04
N CYS A 122 18.60 7.67 -6.55
CA CYS A 122 17.28 8.03 -7.07
C CYS A 122 17.08 9.55 -7.20
N VAL A 123 16.07 9.95 -7.98
CA VAL A 123 15.71 11.36 -8.19
C VAL A 123 14.92 11.89 -7.01
N ILE A 124 15.60 12.63 -6.13
CA ILE A 124 15.00 13.25 -4.94
C ILE A 124 13.94 14.28 -5.35
N GLY A 125 12.80 14.24 -4.66
CA GLY A 125 11.68 15.16 -4.90
C GLY A 125 10.78 14.76 -6.07
N THR A 126 11.05 13.63 -6.72
CA THR A 126 10.18 13.05 -7.75
C THR A 126 9.75 11.65 -7.36
N GLU A 127 10.71 10.77 -7.03
CA GLU A 127 10.38 9.42 -6.60
C GLU A 127 9.95 9.40 -5.12
N ALA A 128 8.87 8.69 -4.84
CA ALA A 128 8.37 8.52 -3.48
C ALA A 128 9.46 7.88 -2.59
N VAL A 129 9.54 8.36 -1.35
CA VAL A 129 10.49 7.94 -0.31
C VAL A 129 11.99 8.09 -0.66
N CYS A 130 12.32 8.75 -1.76
CA CYS A 130 13.70 8.99 -2.18
C CYS A 130 14.35 10.11 -1.35
N GLY A 131 15.53 9.85 -0.78
CA GLY A 131 16.30 10.84 -0.03
C GLY A 131 17.79 10.48 0.09
N THR A 132 18.56 11.32 0.78
CA THR A 132 20.02 11.15 0.89
C THR A 132 20.45 10.16 1.97
N GLN A 133 19.56 9.85 2.91
CA GLN A 133 19.81 8.99 4.05
C GLN A 133 18.52 8.30 4.49
N ILE A 134 18.65 7.22 5.24
CA ILE A 134 17.50 6.52 5.83
C ILE A 134 17.00 7.38 6.98
N CYS A 135 15.82 7.98 6.85
CA CYS A 135 15.22 8.77 7.92
C CYS A 135 13.71 8.88 7.80
N SER A 136 13.02 8.79 8.94
CA SER A 136 11.65 9.24 9.09
C SER A 136 11.67 10.69 9.54
N THR A 137 11.06 11.54 8.73
CA THR A 137 11.09 13.00 8.86
C THR A 137 9.70 13.58 8.96
N SER A 138 9.62 14.80 9.45
CA SER A 138 8.39 15.57 9.44
C SER A 138 7.99 15.95 8.01
N GLY A 139 6.87 15.43 7.51
CA GLY A 139 6.29 15.83 6.22
C GLY A 139 5.42 17.08 6.34
N ALA A 140 4.60 17.38 5.32
CA ALA A 140 3.76 18.58 5.31
C ALA A 140 2.75 18.57 6.46
N TRP A 141 2.08 17.44 6.70
CA TRP A 141 1.18 17.30 7.84
C TRP A 141 1.26 15.93 8.54
N HIS A 142 1.75 14.91 7.87
CA HIS A 142 1.97 13.52 8.26
C HIS A 142 3.46 13.14 8.07
N ILE A 143 3.86 11.99 8.61
CA ILE A 143 5.23 11.46 8.52
C ILE A 143 5.66 11.28 7.06
N ALA A 144 6.90 11.65 6.78
CA ALA A 144 7.56 11.43 5.50
C ALA A 144 8.75 10.48 5.69
N TRP A 145 9.04 9.65 4.68
CA TRP A 145 10.18 8.74 4.71
C TRP A 145 11.20 9.12 3.65
N GLN A 146 12.47 9.03 4.01
CA GLN A 146 13.60 9.24 3.12
C GLN A 146 14.49 8.02 3.17
N ILE A 147 14.88 7.51 2.00
CA ILE A 147 15.75 6.34 1.85
C ILE A 147 16.67 6.59 0.65
N PRO A 148 17.97 6.26 0.75
CA PRO A 148 18.89 6.35 -0.37
C PRO A 148 18.68 5.17 -1.31
N LEU A 149 17.63 5.25 -2.11
CA LEU A 149 17.31 4.26 -3.12
C LEU A 149 18.26 4.41 -4.31
N ASN A 150 18.52 3.30 -5.00
CA ASN A 150 19.25 3.32 -6.25
C ASN A 150 18.39 3.80 -7.44
N ASP A 151 19.07 4.30 -8.46
CA ASP A 151 18.49 4.94 -9.66
C ASP A 151 17.90 3.95 -10.68
N ILE A 152 17.74 2.66 -10.34
CA ILE A 152 17.22 1.65 -11.27
C ILE A 152 15.76 2.00 -11.62
N MET A 153 15.52 2.44 -12.86
CA MET A 153 14.22 2.94 -13.32
C MET A 153 13.68 4.10 -12.44
N SER A 154 14.54 5.01 -11.99
CA SER A 154 14.15 6.23 -11.29
C SER A 154 13.82 7.41 -12.21
N PRO A 155 14.50 7.65 -13.34
CA PRO A 155 14.11 8.72 -14.26
C PRO A 155 12.70 8.51 -14.83
N PRO A 156 11.98 9.60 -15.20
CA PRO A 156 10.69 9.50 -15.85
C PRO A 156 10.74 8.52 -17.01
N VAL A 157 9.78 7.60 -17.03
CA VAL A 157 9.76 6.51 -18.00
C VAL A 157 9.45 7.11 -19.37
N SER A 158 10.48 7.31 -20.20
CA SER A 158 10.37 8.08 -21.45
C SER A 158 9.33 7.55 -22.44
N TRP A 159 8.99 6.27 -22.36
CA TRP A 159 7.96 5.62 -23.17
C TRP A 159 6.55 5.68 -22.57
N LEU A 160 6.40 6.20 -21.35
CA LEU A 160 5.13 6.40 -20.66
C LEU A 160 5.00 7.89 -20.23
N PRO A 161 4.58 8.77 -21.16
CA PRO A 161 4.50 10.21 -20.90
C PRO A 161 3.65 10.52 -19.66
N GLY A 162 4.18 11.35 -18.76
CA GLY A 162 3.51 11.76 -17.51
C GLY A 162 3.63 10.77 -16.36
N PHE A 163 4.41 9.68 -16.50
CA PHE A 163 4.70 8.77 -15.40
C PHE A 163 6.06 9.07 -14.76
N GLU A 164 6.01 9.71 -13.59
CA GLU A 164 7.19 10.17 -12.84
C GLU A 164 7.50 9.31 -11.59
N GLY A 165 6.66 8.33 -11.26
CA GLY A 165 6.76 7.57 -10.01
C GLY A 165 7.89 6.53 -9.93
N GLY A 166 8.80 6.49 -10.90
CA GLY A 166 9.90 5.52 -10.95
C GLY A 166 9.46 4.05 -10.85
N LEU A 167 10.37 3.18 -10.41
CA LEU A 167 10.08 1.75 -10.23
C LEU A 167 8.99 1.50 -9.18
N HIS A 168 8.95 2.30 -8.10
CA HIS A 168 7.93 2.16 -7.05
C HIS A 168 6.54 2.38 -7.59
N GLY A 169 6.29 3.54 -8.20
CA GLY A 169 5.01 3.85 -8.81
C GLY A 169 4.67 2.86 -9.92
N PHE A 170 5.66 2.36 -10.67
CA PHE A 170 5.43 1.43 -11.77
C PHE A 170 4.90 0.11 -11.22
N VAL A 171 5.62 -0.48 -10.26
CA VAL A 171 5.25 -1.74 -9.63
C VAL A 171 3.89 -1.61 -8.93
N TYR A 172 3.64 -0.50 -8.24
CA TYR A 172 2.36 -0.24 -7.59
C TYR A 172 1.21 -0.08 -8.57
N LEU A 173 1.39 0.70 -9.63
CA LEU A 173 0.39 0.89 -10.67
C LEU A 173 0.00 -0.44 -11.29
N TRP A 174 1.00 -1.25 -11.66
CA TRP A 174 0.76 -2.53 -12.32
C TRP A 174 0.18 -3.59 -11.39
N ILE A 175 0.72 -3.76 -10.19
CA ILE A 175 0.32 -4.86 -9.30
C ILE A 175 -0.83 -4.47 -8.37
N GLY A 176 -0.88 -3.21 -7.92
CA GLY A 176 -1.92 -2.70 -7.04
C GLY A 176 -3.21 -2.31 -7.77
N PHE A 177 -3.15 -1.92 -9.05
CA PHE A 177 -4.33 -1.44 -9.78
C PHE A 177 -4.59 -2.19 -11.08
N TYR A 178 -3.62 -2.27 -11.98
CA TYR A 178 -3.84 -2.86 -13.31
C TYR A 178 -4.12 -4.36 -13.23
N LEU A 179 -3.35 -5.11 -12.45
CA LEU A 179 -3.55 -6.54 -12.25
C LEU A 179 -4.95 -6.85 -11.66
N PRO A 180 -5.39 -6.20 -10.56
CA PRO A 180 -6.77 -6.29 -10.09
C PRO A 180 -7.85 -5.92 -11.11
N PHE A 181 -7.59 -4.91 -11.92
CA PHE A 181 -8.50 -4.55 -13.00
C PHE A 181 -8.60 -5.68 -14.03
N LEU A 182 -7.48 -6.23 -14.48
CA LEU A 182 -7.42 -7.30 -15.47
C LEU A 182 -8.21 -8.55 -15.05
N TYR A 183 -8.09 -8.98 -13.79
CA TYR A 183 -8.85 -10.14 -13.31
C TYR A 183 -10.28 -9.82 -12.88
N GLY A 184 -10.74 -8.57 -13.04
CA GLY A 184 -12.14 -8.19 -12.95
C GLY A 184 -12.58 -7.52 -11.66
N SER A 185 -11.65 -7.15 -10.77
CA SER A 185 -11.96 -6.38 -9.55
C SER A 185 -12.03 -4.87 -9.80
N TYR A 186 -12.50 -4.45 -10.98
CA TYR A 186 -12.46 -3.05 -11.42
C TYR A 186 -13.23 -2.09 -10.49
N ARG A 187 -14.32 -2.54 -9.85
CA ARG A 187 -15.08 -1.70 -8.90
C ARG A 187 -14.28 -1.41 -7.64
N PHE A 188 -13.57 -2.41 -7.13
CA PHE A 188 -12.62 -2.23 -6.04
C PHE A 188 -11.47 -1.32 -6.46
N VAL A 189 -10.90 -1.53 -7.66
CA VAL A 189 -9.83 -0.67 -8.20
C VAL A 189 -10.25 0.79 -8.24
N LEU A 190 -11.44 1.09 -8.77
CA LEU A 190 -11.94 2.48 -8.81
C LEU A 190 -12.09 3.06 -7.40
N PHE A 191 -12.65 2.28 -6.46
CA PHE A 191 -12.78 2.71 -5.07
C PHE A 191 -11.41 2.93 -4.40
N HIS A 192 -10.45 2.06 -4.67
CA HIS A 192 -9.09 2.16 -4.14
C HIS A 192 -8.31 3.33 -4.75
N CYS A 193 -8.45 3.60 -6.05
CA CYS A 193 -7.88 4.78 -6.70
C CYS A 193 -8.40 6.08 -6.05
N MET A 194 -9.71 6.13 -5.78
CA MET A 194 -10.34 7.29 -5.15
C MET A 194 -9.84 7.49 -3.72
N VAL A 195 -9.92 6.44 -2.89
CA VAL A 195 -9.60 6.58 -1.45
C VAL A 195 -8.10 6.64 -1.18
N GLY A 196 -7.29 6.05 -2.06
CA GLY A 196 -5.83 6.00 -1.92
C GLY A 196 -5.13 7.14 -2.65
N PRO A 197 -4.62 6.92 -3.87
CA PRO A 197 -3.84 7.91 -4.60
C PRO A 197 -4.52 9.27 -4.73
N TRP A 198 -5.79 9.33 -5.11
CA TRP A 198 -6.46 10.61 -5.38
C TRP A 198 -6.62 11.48 -4.13
N ILE A 199 -7.03 10.91 -3.00
CA ILE A 199 -7.08 11.65 -1.73
C ILE A 199 -5.66 12.01 -1.26
N SER A 200 -4.68 11.13 -1.44
CA SER A 200 -3.29 11.41 -1.02
C SER A 200 -2.70 12.58 -1.79
N ASP A 201 -2.87 12.59 -3.11
CA ASP A 201 -2.46 13.67 -4.02
C ASP A 201 -3.18 14.99 -3.71
N ALA A 202 -4.44 14.93 -3.27
CA ALA A 202 -5.19 16.11 -2.86
C ALA A 202 -4.77 16.67 -1.47
N LEU A 203 -4.05 15.88 -0.66
CA LEU A 203 -3.71 16.24 0.72
C LEU A 203 -2.22 16.52 0.93
N THR A 204 -1.33 16.04 0.07
CA THR A 204 0.09 16.37 0.15
C THR A 204 0.74 16.45 -1.23
N ASP A 205 1.58 17.46 -1.40
CA ASP A 205 2.49 17.61 -2.53
C ASP A 205 3.90 17.07 -2.21
N ASP A 206 4.13 16.51 -1.02
CA ASP A 206 5.41 15.91 -0.62
C ASP A 206 5.46 14.43 -1.06
N PRO A 207 6.34 14.06 -2.03
CA PRO A 207 6.46 12.69 -2.50
C PRO A 207 6.89 11.70 -1.41
N ASN A 208 7.61 12.17 -0.39
CA ASN A 208 8.08 11.35 0.73
C ASN A 208 6.99 11.11 1.77
N GLU A 209 5.95 11.94 1.79
CA GLU A 209 4.78 11.83 2.67
C GLU A 209 3.63 11.05 2.02
N PHE A 210 3.51 11.12 0.68
CA PHE A 210 2.42 10.52 -0.11
C PHE A 210 2.06 9.09 0.30
N ALA A 211 3.07 8.22 0.47
CA ALA A 211 2.86 6.83 0.85
C ALA A 211 2.24 6.70 2.25
N ALA A 212 2.61 7.56 3.21
CA ALA A 212 2.10 7.53 4.56
C ALA A 212 0.61 7.90 4.61
N VAL A 213 0.24 8.95 3.87
CA VAL A 213 -1.15 9.39 3.72
C VAL A 213 -1.99 8.28 3.10
N TRP A 214 -1.48 7.60 2.08
CA TRP A 214 -2.20 6.48 1.48
C TRP A 214 -2.37 5.29 2.45
N CYS A 215 -1.35 4.94 3.23
CA CYS A 215 -1.46 3.91 4.26
C CYS A 215 -2.57 4.25 5.27
N LEU A 216 -2.64 5.50 5.72
CA LEU A 216 -3.67 6.02 6.62
C LEU A 216 -5.08 5.81 6.04
N PHE A 217 -5.32 6.25 4.80
CA PHE A 217 -6.63 6.08 4.16
C PHE A 217 -6.95 4.62 3.79
N SER A 218 -5.94 3.74 3.72
CA SER A 218 -6.17 2.30 3.51
C SER A 218 -6.90 1.65 4.69
N ILE A 219 -6.72 2.14 5.92
CA ILE A 219 -7.53 1.70 7.07
C ILE A 219 -8.98 2.10 6.88
N ALA A 220 -9.23 3.35 6.51
CA ALA A 220 -10.58 3.85 6.24
C ALA A 220 -11.26 3.07 5.10
N LEU A 221 -10.52 2.73 4.04
CA LEU A 221 -10.97 1.87 2.96
C LEU A 221 -11.39 0.49 3.48
N CYS A 222 -10.52 -0.20 4.24
CA CYS A 222 -10.81 -1.52 4.80
C CYS A 222 -12.02 -1.50 5.74
N VAL A 223 -12.10 -0.53 6.65
CA VAL A 223 -13.23 -0.39 7.57
C VAL A 223 -14.53 -0.12 6.80
N SER A 224 -14.48 0.73 5.78
CA SER A 224 -15.64 1.03 4.92
C SER A 224 -16.16 -0.22 4.22
N VAL A 225 -15.26 -1.04 3.67
CA VAL A 225 -15.61 -2.34 3.05
C VAL A 225 -16.22 -3.30 4.07
N ILE A 226 -15.67 -3.38 5.29
CA ILE A 226 -16.12 -4.34 6.30
C ILE A 226 -17.47 -3.95 6.89
N LYS A 227 -17.68 -2.67 7.18
CA LYS A 227 -18.80 -2.19 8.01
C LYS A 227 -19.94 -1.55 7.23
N SER A 228 -19.78 -1.26 5.94
CA SER A 228 -20.80 -0.56 5.16
C SER A 228 -21.41 -1.42 4.04
N PRO A 229 -22.61 -1.05 3.53
CA PRO A 229 -23.22 -1.70 2.39
C PRO A 229 -22.41 -1.60 1.09
N ILE A 230 -21.37 -0.75 1.04
CA ILE A 230 -20.53 -0.57 -0.16
C ILE A 230 -19.97 -1.90 -0.66
N ARG A 231 -19.66 -2.82 0.27
CA ARG A 231 -19.19 -4.18 0.01
C ARG A 231 -20.02 -4.89 -1.06
N LYS A 232 -21.34 -4.77 -0.99
CA LYS A 232 -22.28 -5.42 -1.93
C LYS A 232 -22.15 -4.88 -3.34
N TYR A 233 -21.85 -3.59 -3.48
CA TYR A 233 -21.69 -2.94 -4.78
C TYR A 233 -20.32 -3.21 -5.40
N LEU A 234 -19.30 -3.48 -4.58
CA LEU A 234 -17.94 -3.74 -5.05
C LEU A 234 -17.77 -5.15 -5.65
N HIS A 235 -18.62 -6.11 -5.31
CA HIS A 235 -18.57 -7.45 -5.91
C HIS A 235 -18.86 -7.41 -7.42
N VAL A 236 -18.03 -8.15 -8.18
CA VAL A 236 -18.15 -8.31 -9.62
C VAL A 236 -18.48 -9.76 -9.95
N THR A 237 -19.63 -9.98 -10.59
CA THR A 237 -20.10 -11.32 -10.99
C THR A 237 -19.97 -11.58 -12.48
N LYS A 238 -19.73 -10.54 -13.28
CA LYS A 238 -19.56 -10.62 -14.73
C LYS A 238 -18.33 -9.83 -15.14
N TRP A 239 -17.42 -10.50 -15.85
CA TRP A 239 -16.22 -9.92 -16.43
C TRP A 239 -15.88 -10.71 -17.70
N PRO A 240 -15.28 -10.11 -18.74
CA PRO A 240 -14.64 -10.89 -19.81
C PRO A 240 -13.71 -11.93 -19.14
N PHE A 241 -13.72 -13.17 -19.60
CA PHE A 241 -12.98 -14.32 -18.99
C PHE A 241 -13.62 -15.02 -17.79
N TYR A 242 -14.76 -14.54 -17.24
CA TYR A 242 -15.49 -15.32 -16.23
C TYR A 242 -16.33 -16.40 -16.91
N HIS A 243 -15.89 -17.65 -16.78
CA HIS A 243 -16.71 -18.80 -17.12
C HIS A 243 -17.59 -19.14 -15.90
N ARG A 244 -18.92 -18.99 -16.04
CA ARG A 244 -19.87 -19.27 -14.95
C ARG A 244 -19.71 -20.71 -14.47
N THR A 245 -19.41 -20.89 -13.19
CA THR A 245 -19.51 -22.19 -12.52
C THR A 245 -20.61 -22.17 -11.48
N VAL A 246 -21.27 -23.31 -11.26
CA VAL A 246 -22.40 -23.44 -10.31
C VAL A 246 -21.98 -23.06 -8.88
N SER A 247 -20.70 -23.19 -8.55
CA SER A 247 -20.12 -22.86 -7.23
C SER A 247 -20.03 -21.36 -6.92
N ASP A 248 -20.25 -20.47 -7.89
CA ASP A 248 -20.17 -19.02 -7.68
C ASP A 248 -21.48 -18.40 -7.13
N SER A 249 -22.44 -19.25 -6.74
CA SER A 249 -23.80 -18.86 -6.33
C SER A 249 -23.97 -18.55 -4.84
N LEU A 250 -22.87 -18.30 -4.11
CA LEU A 250 -22.89 -17.97 -2.68
C LEU A 250 -22.87 -16.46 -2.44
#